data_AF-A0A1F5DHF6-F1
#
_entry.id   AF-A0A1F5DHF6-F1
#
_cell.length_a   1.000
_cell.length_b   1.000
_cell.length_c   1.000
_cell.angle_alpha   90.00
_cell.angle_beta   90.00
_cell.angle_gamma   90.00
#
_symmetry.space_group_name_H-M   'P 1'
#
loop_
_entity.id
_entity.type
_entity.pdbx_description
1 polymer ?
#
loop_
_entity_poly.entity_id
_entity_poly.type
_entity_poly.pdbx_seq_one_letter_code
_entity_poly.pdbx_strand_id
1 'polypeptide(L)'
;MEDCDALDFLWLEGRYLGFIVETHAELNLLEHIGECGRCRARVLKAVEGDEKILVLGTLFQRGSAEEGVPVYDGDAETFMDARVGWRRAKLESLLREAEAGLESLRERL
;
A
#
# COMPACT_ATOMS: atom_id res chain seq x y z
N MET A 1 -10.08 35.75 11.26
CA MET A 1 -9.84 34.82 10.13
C MET A 1 -9.05 33.62 10.65
N GLU A 2 -9.29 33.18 11.89
CA GLU A 2 -8.30 32.40 12.67
C GLU A 2 -8.81 31.01 13.11
N ASP A 3 -10.12 30.79 13.22
CA ASP A 3 -10.67 29.47 13.60
C ASP A 3 -10.82 28.49 12.43
N CYS A 4 -11.04 28.99 11.21
CA CYS A 4 -11.29 28.14 10.04
C CYS A 4 -10.01 27.48 9.52
N ASP A 5 -8.89 28.21 9.53
CA ASP A 5 -7.58 27.70 9.10
C ASP A 5 -7.06 26.62 10.06
N ALA A 6 -7.28 26.78 11.37
CA ALA A 6 -6.92 25.77 12.37
C ALA A 6 -7.69 24.45 12.17
N LEU A 7 -8.97 24.51 11.83
CA LEU A 7 -9.76 23.32 11.52
C LEU A 7 -9.26 22.62 10.25
N ASP A 8 -8.90 23.38 9.22
CA ASP A 8 -8.35 22.83 7.97
C ASP A 8 -7.01 22.12 8.20
N PHE A 9 -6.14 22.68 9.05
CA PHE A 9 -4.89 22.03 9.44
C PHE A 9 -5.12 20.74 10.24
N LEU A 10 -6.05 20.73 11.20
CA LEU A 10 -6.40 19.51 11.95
C LEU A 10 -6.99 18.43 11.04
N TRP A 11 -7.81 18.80 10.06
CA TRP A 11 -8.31 17.85 9.05
C TRP A 11 -7.19 17.30 8.19
N LEU A 12 -6.23 18.13 7.78
CA LEU A 12 -5.08 17.68 7.02
C LEU A 12 -4.20 16.73 7.85
N GLU A 13 -3.97 17.03 9.13
CA GLU A 13 -3.24 16.15 10.06
C GLU A 13 -3.94 14.79 10.17
N GLY A 14 -5.27 14.80 10.36
CA GLY A 14 -6.08 13.58 10.42
C GLY A 14 -5.98 12.74 9.15
N ARG A 15 -5.89 13.37 7.97
CA ARG A 15 -5.68 12.66 6.69
C ARG A 15 -4.30 12.01 6.61
N TYR A 16 -3.24 12.70 7.04
CA TYR A 16 -1.90 12.10 7.10
C TYR A 16 -1.87 10.91 8.05
N LEU A 17 -2.42 11.05 9.26
CA LEU A 17 -2.48 9.96 10.24
C LEU A 17 -3.27 8.76 9.72
N GLY A 18 -4.43 8.99 9.11
CA GLY A 18 -5.22 7.93 8.48
C GLY A 18 -4.45 7.20 7.39
N PHE A 19 -3.82 7.95 6.48
CA PHE A 19 -2.99 7.39 5.41
C PHE A 19 -1.83 6.55 5.94
N ILE A 20 -1.11 7.03 6.96
CA ILE A 20 0.00 6.32 7.60
C ILE A 20 -0.47 4.99 8.20
N VAL A 21 -1.58 5.00 8.94
CA VAL A 21 -2.13 3.78 9.56
C VAL A 21 -2.56 2.76 8.51
N GLU A 22 -3.27 3.20 7.46
CA GLU A 22 -3.69 2.33 6.36
C GLU A 22 -2.48 1.74 5.60
N THR A 23 -1.45 2.56 5.36
CA THR A 23 -0.21 2.14 4.71
C THR A 23 0.54 1.09 5.53
N HIS A 24 0.65 1.27 6.84
CA HIS A 24 1.23 0.26 7.73
C HIS A 24 0.43 -1.04 7.75
N ALA A 25 -0.91 -0.95 7.77
CA ALA A 25 -1.76 -2.13 7.73
C ALA A 25 -1.53 -2.95 6.44
N GLU A 26 -1.40 -2.28 5.29
CA GLU A 26 -1.08 -2.94 4.03
C GLU A 26 0.34 -3.54 4.04
N LEU A 27 1.35 -2.83 4.53
CA LEU A 27 2.72 -3.34 4.66
C LEU A 27 2.77 -4.62 5.51
N ASN A 28 2.12 -4.62 6.68
CA ASN A 28 2.05 -5.78 7.57
C ASN A 28 1.35 -6.98 6.89
N LEU A 29 0.32 -6.72 6.09
CA LEU A 29 -0.35 -7.77 5.31
C LEU A 29 0.58 -8.38 4.26
N LEU A 30 1.32 -7.54 3.53
CA LEU A 30 2.27 -7.98 2.52
C LEU A 30 3.45 -8.75 3.13
N GLU A 31 3.96 -8.31 4.27
CA GLU A 31 4.97 -9.03 5.04
C GLU A 31 4.46 -10.41 5.49
N HIS A 32 3.26 -10.46 6.07
CA HIS A 32 2.65 -11.73 6.48
C HIS A 32 2.46 -12.71 5.30
N ILE A 33 2.12 -12.22 4.11
CA ILE A 33 2.02 -13.05 2.89
C ILE A 33 3.39 -13.63 2.51
N GLY A 34 4.49 -12.90 2.77
CA GLY A 34 5.86 -13.39 2.56
C GLY A 34 6.27 -14.50 3.53
N GLU A 35 5.79 -14.45 4.78
CA GLU A 35 6.24 -15.36 5.85
C GLU A 35 5.31 -16.57 6.07
N CYS A 36 3.99 -16.38 5.92
CA CYS A 36 3.00 -17.40 6.23
C CYS A 36 2.66 -18.24 4.99
N GLY A 37 3.24 -19.43 4.87
CA GLY A 37 3.02 -20.32 3.72
C GLY A 37 1.55 -20.66 3.44
N ARG A 38 0.68 -20.72 4.47
CA ARG A 38 -0.76 -20.96 4.28
C ARG A 38 -1.46 -19.75 3.65
N CYS A 39 -1.16 -18.55 4.12
CA CYS A 39 -1.73 -17.32 3.58
C CYS A 39 -1.19 -17.07 2.16
N ARG A 40 0.11 -17.30 1.95
CA ARG A 40 0.75 -17.28 0.63
C ARG A 40 0.05 -18.19 -0.36
N ALA A 41 -0.17 -19.46 -0.02
CA ALA A 41 -0.85 -20.41 -0.91
C ALA A 41 -2.28 -19.98 -1.27
N ARG A 42 -3.00 -19.34 -0.33
CA ARG A 42 -4.34 -18.81 -0.59
C ARG A 42 -4.30 -17.65 -1.60
N VAL A 43 -3.33 -16.74 -1.47
CA VAL A 43 -3.14 -15.62 -2.41
C VAL A 43 -2.71 -16.14 -3.77
N LEU A 44 -1.76 -17.08 -3.81
CA LEU A 44 -1.27 -17.68 -5.04
C LEU A 44 -2.39 -18.31 -5.87
N LYS A 45 -3.30 -19.05 -5.22
CA LYS A 45 -4.49 -19.62 -5.90
C LYS A 45 -5.37 -18.54 -6.54
N ALA A 46 -5.55 -17.39 -5.87
CA ALA A 46 -6.29 -16.27 -6.43
C ALA A 46 -5.56 -15.62 -7.61
N VAL A 47 -4.21 -15.52 -7.54
CA VAL A 47 -3.37 -15.04 -8.66
C VAL A 47 -3.49 -15.95 -9.88
N GLU A 48 -3.45 -17.27 -9.67
CA GLU A 48 -3.61 -18.28 -10.73
C GLU A 48 -5.00 -18.22 -11.39
N GLY A 49 -6.03 -17.89 -10.61
CA GLY A 49 -7.40 -17.69 -11.09
C GLY A 49 -7.72 -16.30 -11.64
N ASP A 50 -6.76 -15.36 -11.63
CA ASP A 50 -6.96 -13.92 -11.91
C ASP A 50 -8.13 -13.31 -11.08
N GLU A 51 -8.32 -13.84 -9.87
CA GLU A 51 -9.39 -13.43 -8.97
C GLU A 51 -9.03 -12.15 -8.22
N LYS A 52 -10.00 -11.25 -8.08
CA LYS A 52 -9.83 -10.05 -7.26
C LYS A 52 -9.78 -10.39 -5.78
N ILE A 53 -8.72 -10.00 -5.10
CA ILE A 53 -8.61 -10.11 -3.64
C ILE A 53 -9.11 -8.81 -3.03
N LEU A 54 -10.26 -8.84 -2.35
CA LEU A 54 -10.94 -7.63 -1.83
C LEU A 54 -10.03 -6.66 -1.07
N VAL A 55 -9.15 -7.17 -0.20
CA VAL A 55 -8.27 -6.35 0.64
C VAL A 55 -7.01 -5.88 -0.10
N LEU A 56 -6.62 -6.54 -1.18
CA LEU A 56 -5.41 -6.24 -1.96
C LEU A 56 -5.73 -5.61 -3.32
N GLY A 57 -7.01 -5.30 -3.55
CA GLY A 57 -7.49 -4.66 -4.77
C GLY A 57 -7.06 -5.40 -6.03
N THR A 58 -6.42 -4.66 -6.93
CA THR A 58 -5.93 -5.11 -8.23
C THR A 58 -4.46 -5.54 -8.21
N LEU A 59 -3.81 -5.56 -7.04
CA LEU A 59 -2.37 -5.78 -6.90
C LEU A 59 -1.87 -7.03 -7.62
N PHE A 60 -2.68 -8.09 -7.60
CA PHE A 60 -2.36 -9.39 -8.20
C PHE A 60 -3.11 -9.69 -9.50
N GLN A 61 -3.85 -8.72 -10.06
CA GLN A 61 -4.50 -8.90 -11.35
C GLN A 61 -3.50 -8.64 -12.47
N ARG A 62 -3.24 -9.67 -13.28
CA ARG A 62 -2.21 -9.61 -14.33
C ARG A 62 -2.56 -8.61 -15.44
N GLY A 63 -3.86 -8.43 -15.69
CA GLY A 63 -4.39 -7.51 -16.72
C GLY A 63 -4.54 -6.05 -16.27
N SER A 64 -4.12 -5.69 -15.04
CA SER A 64 -4.24 -4.30 -14.57
C SER A 64 -3.17 -3.41 -15.22
N ALA A 65 -3.61 -2.50 -16.10
CA ALA A 65 -2.76 -1.49 -16.72
C ALA A 65 -2.56 -0.28 -15.77
N GLU A 66 -1.94 -0.53 -14.62
CA GLU A 66 -1.61 0.53 -13.66
C GLU A 66 -0.24 1.13 -14.03
N GLU A 67 -0.14 2.46 -14.09
CA GLU A 67 1.08 3.14 -14.53
C GLU A 67 2.22 2.98 -13.51
N GLY A 68 3.44 2.69 -13.99
CA GLY A 68 4.62 2.49 -13.14
C GLY A 68 4.69 1.12 -12.45
N VAL A 69 3.75 0.22 -12.77
CA VAL A 69 3.83 -1.19 -12.39
C VAL A 69 4.72 -1.96 -13.38
N PRO A 70 5.70 -2.75 -12.90
CA PRO A 70 6.50 -3.60 -13.77
C PRO A 70 5.66 -4.75 -14.35
N VAL A 71 5.89 -5.05 -15.63
CA VAL A 71 5.32 -6.22 -16.29
C VAL A 71 6.13 -7.46 -15.89
N TYR A 72 5.44 -8.54 -15.52
CA TYR A 72 6.06 -9.80 -15.14
C TYR A 72 5.45 -10.95 -15.94
N ASP A 73 6.23 -11.55 -16.82
CA ASP A 73 5.83 -12.69 -17.67
C ASP A 73 6.23 -14.05 -17.06
N GLY A 74 6.32 -14.12 -15.72
CA GLY A 74 6.71 -15.33 -14.98
C GLY A 74 5.54 -16.24 -14.59
N ASP A 75 5.86 -17.31 -13.86
CA ASP A 75 4.86 -18.09 -13.14
C ASP A 75 4.16 -17.24 -12.05
N ALA A 76 3.07 -17.78 -11.49
CA ALA A 76 2.28 -17.05 -10.49
C ALA A 76 3.08 -16.70 -9.23
N GLU A 77 4.06 -17.51 -8.89
CA GLU A 77 4.88 -17.31 -7.70
C GLU A 77 5.86 -16.14 -7.90
N THR A 78 6.60 -16.16 -9.01
CA THR A 78 7.51 -15.09 -9.41
C THR A 78 6.76 -13.77 -9.60
N PHE A 79 5.59 -13.81 -10.23
CA PHE A 79 4.71 -12.64 -10.39
C PHE A 79 4.30 -12.07 -9.03
N MET A 80 3.83 -12.93 -8.11
CA MET A 80 3.38 -12.51 -6.78
C MET A 80 4.52 -11.91 -5.96
N ASP A 81 5.70 -12.56 -5.93
CA ASP A 81 6.86 -12.07 -5.19
C ASP A 81 7.32 -10.72 -5.69
N ALA A 82 7.39 -10.56 -7.01
CA ALA A 82 7.82 -9.31 -7.60
C ALA A 82 6.80 -8.18 -7.37
N ARG A 83 5.51 -8.49 -7.41
CA ARG A 83 4.44 -7.55 -7.04
C ARG A 83 4.48 -7.14 -5.58
N VAL A 84 4.67 -8.10 -4.67
CA VAL A 84 4.83 -7.83 -3.24
C VAL A 84 6.04 -6.93 -3.01
N GLY A 85 7.18 -7.25 -3.61
CA GLY A 85 8.41 -6.46 -3.48
C GLY A 85 8.24 -5.03 -3.99
N TRP A 86 7.71 -4.85 -5.20
CA TRP A 86 7.43 -3.53 -5.77
C TRP A 86 6.47 -2.72 -4.89
N ARG A 87 5.36 -3.34 -4.45
CA ARG A 87 4.34 -2.64 -3.65
C ARG A 87 4.89 -2.21 -2.31
N ARG A 88 5.64 -3.09 -1.62
CA ARG A 88 6.31 -2.75 -0.36
C ARG A 88 7.24 -1.56 -0.52
N ALA A 89 8.11 -1.57 -1.53
CA ALA A 89 9.04 -0.46 -1.78
C ALA A 89 8.30 0.87 -2.04
N LYS A 90 7.18 0.82 -2.79
CA LYS A 90 6.34 1.99 -3.03
C LYS A 90 5.67 2.50 -1.76
N LEU A 91 5.07 1.61 -0.96
CA LEU A 91 4.44 1.96 0.32
C LEU A 91 5.45 2.54 1.31
N GLU A 92 6.65 1.98 1.41
CA GLU A 92 7.73 2.52 2.26
C GLU A 92 8.16 3.92 1.83
N SER A 93 8.20 4.21 0.52
CA SER A 93 8.47 5.57 0.02
C SER A 93 7.36 6.53 0.42
N LEU A 94 6.11 6.15 0.15
CA LEU A 94 4.94 6.96 0.47
C LEU A 94 4.80 7.22 1.97
N LEU A 95 5.14 6.22 2.80
CA LEU A 95 5.13 6.35 4.25
C LEU A 95 6.13 7.41 4.71
N ARG A 96 7.38 7.35 4.23
CA ARG A 96 8.41 8.35 4.55
C ARG A 96 7.99 9.76 4.11
N GLU A 97 7.40 9.89 2.94
CA GLU A 97 6.88 11.17 2.44
C GLU A 97 5.73 11.69 3.31
N ALA A 98 4.82 10.81 3.72
CA ALA A 98 3.70 11.15 4.58
C ALA A 98 4.14 11.56 6.00
N GLU A 99 5.10 10.83 6.59
CA GLU A 99 5.68 11.17 7.89
C GLU A 99 6.40 12.53 7.85
N ALA A 100 7.20 12.79 6.82
CA ALA A 100 7.85 14.09 6.63
C ALA A 100 6.84 15.22 6.41
N GLY A 101 5.77 14.96 5.64
CA GLY A 101 4.68 15.90 5.42
C GLY A 101 3.91 16.22 6.70
N LEU A 102 3.65 15.21 7.53
CA LEU A 102 3.01 15.35 8.83
C LEU A 102 3.88 16.16 9.81
N GLU A 103 5.18 15.87 9.87
CA GLU A 103 6.09 16.61 10.75
C GLU A 103 6.16 18.09 10.34
N SER A 104 6.33 18.36 9.03
CA SER A 104 6.32 19.73 8.51
C SER A 104 4.99 20.46 8.75
N LEU A 105 3.86 19.73 8.72
CA LEU A 105 2.55 20.28 9.07
C LEU A 105 2.49 20.71 10.54
N ARG A 106 2.99 19.85 11.44
CA ARG A 106 3.00 20.09 12.89
C ARG A 106 3.89 21.23 13.31
N GLU A 107 4.99 21.48 12.59
CA GLU A 107 5.84 22.66 12.83
C GLU A 107 5.15 24.00 12.48
N ARG A 108 4.05 23.95 11.72
CA ARG A 108 3.32 25.13 11.26
C ARG A 108 2.03 25.39 12.05
N LEU A 109 1.63 24.43 12.88
CA LEU A 109 0.53 24.51 13.85
C LEU A 109 1.04 25.09 15.17
#